data_AF-A0A1I5UA93-F1
#
_entry.id   AF-A0A1I5UA93-F1
#
_cell.length_a   1.000
_cell.length_b   1.000
_cell.length_c   1.000
_cell.angle_alpha   90.00
_cell.angle_beta   90.00
_cell.angle_gamma   90.00
#
_symmetry.space_group_name_H-M   'P 1'
#
loop_
_entity.id
_entity.type
_entity.pdbx_description
1 polymer ?
#
loop_
_entity_poly.entity_id
_entity_poly.type
_entity_poly.pdbx_seq_one_letter_code
_entity_poly.pdbx_strand_id
1 'polypeptide(L)'
;MLGIIWDSLKVMVLGMGTVFVALIGLVFILKGMHRLTDRSAKAQRTAEADQTLKAVEKSDAVDSVVQFQGQDEEDEELVAVIAAAVAASLHRSTHDIVVRSIRRVPAITPVWNRIGRQEQIASRL
;
A
#
# COMPACT_ATOMS: atom_id res chain seq x y z
N MET A 1 -24.57 48.08 -26.46
CA MET A 1 -23.35 47.25 -26.39
C MET A 1 -22.84 47.07 -24.96
N LEU A 2 -22.75 48.13 -24.14
CA LEU A 2 -22.20 48.09 -22.77
C LEU A 2 -23.01 47.23 -21.76
N GLY A 3 -24.33 47.12 -21.91
CA GLY A 3 -25.18 46.31 -21.02
C GLY A 3 -24.94 44.80 -21.09
N ILE A 4 -24.67 44.26 -22.29
CA ILE A 4 -24.39 42.82 -22.49
C ILE A 4 -23.13 42.39 -21.74
N ILE A 5 -22.12 43.26 -21.68
CA ILE A 5 -20.85 42.98 -20.99
C ILE A 5 -21.07 42.91 -19.47
N TRP A 6 -21.91 43.79 -18.92
CA TRP A 6 -22.30 43.74 -17.51
C TRP A 6 -23.07 42.48 -17.15
N ASP A 7 -23.97 42.03 -18.03
CA ASP A 7 -24.73 40.80 -17.77
C ASP A 7 -23.87 39.55 -17.93
N SER A 8 -22.95 39.54 -18.89
CA SER A 8 -21.97 38.46 -19.08
C SER A 8 -21.01 38.34 -17.90
N LEU A 9 -20.59 39.48 -17.33
CA LEU A 9 -19.74 39.52 -16.13
C LEU A 9 -20.46 38.93 -14.91
N LYS A 10 -21.75 39.25 -14.71
CA LYS A 10 -22.55 38.65 -13.62
C LYS A 10 -22.65 37.14 -13.77
N VAL A 11 -22.89 36.64 -14.99
CA VAL A 11 -22.99 35.20 -15.25
C VAL A 11 -21.65 34.50 -15.02
N MET A 12 -20.52 35.10 -15.41
CA MET A 12 -19.18 34.56 -15.12
C MET A 12 -18.92 34.46 -13.61
N VAL A 13 -19.22 35.52 -12.86
CA VAL A 13 -19.05 35.52 -11.40
C VAL A 13 -19.98 34.51 -10.74
N LEU A 14 -21.21 34.37 -11.22
CA LEU A 14 -22.14 33.34 -10.76
C LEU A 14 -21.60 31.93 -11.05
N GLY A 15 -21.13 31.66 -12.27
CA GLY A 15 -20.57 30.35 -12.63
C GLY A 15 -19.30 30.00 -11.87
N MET A 16 -18.37 30.93 -11.72
CA MET A 16 -17.14 30.73 -10.95
C MET A 16 -17.45 30.60 -9.45
N GLY A 17 -18.41 31.38 -8.95
CA GLY A 17 -18.86 31.35 -7.56
C GLY A 17 -19.54 30.03 -7.19
N THR A 18 -20.44 29.51 -8.03
CA THR A 18 -21.12 28.23 -7.73
C THR A 18 -20.15 27.06 -7.68
N VAL A 19 -19.17 27.01 -8.59
CA VAL A 19 -18.12 25.98 -8.55
C VAL A 19 -17.28 26.10 -7.28
N PHE A 20 -16.89 27.32 -6.89
CA PHE A 20 -16.14 27.55 -5.68
C PHE A 20 -16.91 27.11 -4.41
N VAL A 21 -18.21 27.43 -4.34
CA VAL A 21 -19.10 26.98 -3.25
C VAL A 21 -19.25 25.46 -3.25
N ALA A 22 -19.40 24.82 -4.41
CA ALA A 22 -19.49 23.37 -4.52
C ALA A 22 -18.22 22.68 -4.01
N LEU A 23 -17.02 23.20 -4.36
CA LEU A 23 -15.75 22.68 -3.86
C LEU A 23 -15.61 22.85 -2.34
N ILE A 24 -15.96 24.02 -1.79
CA ILE A 24 -15.97 24.24 -0.34
C ILE A 24 -16.92 23.25 0.35
N GLY A 25 -18.12 23.04 -0.20
CA GLY A 25 -19.09 22.09 0.32
C GLY A 25 -18.54 20.66 0.35
N LEU A 26 -17.89 20.23 -0.74
CA LEU A 26 -17.26 18.92 -0.82
C LEU A 26 -16.17 18.75 0.25
N VAL A 27 -15.28 19.74 0.41
CA VAL A 27 -14.24 19.73 1.45
C VAL A 27 -14.85 19.71 2.85
N PHE A 28 -15.94 20.44 3.09
CA PHE A 28 -16.60 20.49 4.38
C PHE A 28 -17.23 19.14 4.76
N ILE A 29 -17.87 18.45 3.81
CA ILE A 29 -18.43 17.12 4.01
C ILE A 29 -17.32 16.11 4.33
N LEU A 30 -16.21 16.14 3.59
CA LEU A 30 -15.04 15.30 3.87
C LEU A 30 -14.47 15.57 5.29
N LYS A 31 -14.34 16.84 5.67
CA LYS A 31 -13.86 17.23 7.00
C LYS A 31 -14.85 16.84 8.12
N GLY A 32 -16.15 16.89 7.85
CA GLY A 32 -17.19 16.44 8.77
C GLY A 32 -17.11 14.94 9.04
N MET A 33 -16.99 14.13 7.98
CA MET A 33 -16.85 12.68 8.09
C MET A 33 -15.52 12.25 8.75
N HIS A 34 -14.42 12.93 8.40
CA HIS A 34 -13.12 12.75 9.05
C HIS A 34 -13.19 13.08 10.55
N ARG A 35 -13.83 14.20 10.93
CA ARG A 35 -13.98 14.60 12.34
C ARG A 35 -14.81 13.60 13.15
N LEU A 36 -15.85 13.01 12.56
CA LEU A 36 -16.68 12.01 13.23
C LEU A 36 -15.91 10.70 13.44
N THR A 37 -15.10 10.31 12.45
CA THR A 37 -14.22 9.13 12.51
C THR A 37 -13.07 9.34 13.51
N ASP A 38 -12.47 10.53 13.56
CA ASP A 38 -11.42 10.88 14.54
C ASP A 38 -11.93 10.91 15.98
N ARG A 39 -13.22 11.19 16.20
CA ARG A 39 -13.82 11.09 17.54
C ARG A 39 -13.92 9.64 18.02
N SER A 40 -14.12 8.68 17.11
CA SER A 40 -13.99 7.25 17.42
C SER A 40 -12.52 6.85 17.65
N ALA A 41 -11.57 7.50 16.98
CA ALA A 41 -10.15 7.26 17.20
C ALA A 41 -9.60 7.90 18.50
N LYS A 42 -10.22 8.96 19.05
CA LYS A 42 -9.71 9.64 20.27
C LYS A 42 -9.98 8.87 21.56
N ALA A 43 -11.02 8.02 21.61
CA ALA A 43 -11.23 7.11 22.73
C ALA A 43 -10.16 6.00 22.80
N GLN A 44 -9.48 5.71 21.69
CA GLN A 44 -8.43 4.70 21.63
C GLN A 44 -7.01 5.30 21.60
N ARG A 45 -6.84 6.52 21.08
CA ARG A 45 -5.53 7.21 21.03
C ARG A 45 -5.04 7.80 22.36
N THR A 46 -5.85 7.82 23.42
CA THR A 46 -5.37 8.28 24.75
C THR A 46 -4.80 7.13 25.59
N ALA A 47 -5.03 5.87 25.21
CA ALA A 47 -4.39 4.70 25.84
C ALA A 47 -3.15 4.18 25.07
N GLU A 48 -3.02 4.48 23.78
CA GLU A 48 -1.96 3.90 22.93
C GLU A 48 -0.75 4.81 22.68
N ALA A 49 -0.77 6.07 23.14
CA ALA A 49 0.36 6.98 22.97
C ALA A 49 1.53 6.74 23.96
N ASP A 50 1.32 5.92 25.01
CA ASP A 50 2.38 5.61 26.01
C ASP A 50 2.76 4.11 26.07
N GLN A 51 2.16 3.26 25.24
CA GLN A 51 2.57 1.84 25.11
C GLN A 51 3.04 1.43 23.70
N THR A 52 2.84 2.26 22.67
CA THR A 52 3.33 1.96 21.32
C THR A 52 4.82 2.22 21.11
N LEU A 53 5.52 2.82 22.08
CA LEU A 53 6.99 2.88 22.07
C LEU A 53 7.65 1.69 22.80
N LYS A 54 6.90 0.84 23.51
CA LYS A 54 7.43 -0.36 24.18
C LYS A 54 6.84 -1.69 23.70
N ALA A 55 5.75 -1.68 22.93
CA ALA A 55 5.11 -2.89 22.41
C ALA A 55 5.41 -3.20 20.94
N VAL A 56 6.30 -2.45 20.27
CA VAL A 56 6.87 -2.85 18.97
C VAL A 56 8.02 -3.87 19.16
N GLU A 57 8.42 -4.13 20.41
CA GLU A 57 9.50 -5.08 20.73
C GLU A 57 9.02 -6.49 21.16
N LYS A 58 7.70 -6.80 21.18
CA LYS A 58 7.25 -8.08 21.79
C LYS A 58 6.10 -8.88 21.13
N SER A 59 5.48 -8.45 20.04
CA SER A 59 4.54 -9.29 19.28
C SER A 59 4.55 -8.78 17.84
N ASP A 60 5.15 -9.45 16.85
CA ASP A 60 4.98 -10.86 16.52
C ASP A 60 6.33 -11.55 16.30
N ALA A 61 6.85 -12.05 17.42
CA ALA A 61 7.79 -13.15 17.44
C ALA A 61 7.03 -14.49 17.32
N VAL A 62 6.09 -14.67 16.38
CA VAL A 62 5.55 -16.00 16.01
C VAL A 62 4.96 -15.97 14.60
N ASP A 63 5.79 -15.82 13.58
CA ASP A 63 5.76 -16.83 12.50
C ASP A 63 7.14 -16.84 11.84
N SER A 64 7.86 -17.93 12.12
CA SER A 64 9.02 -18.40 11.39
C SER A 64 10.14 -17.36 11.13
N VAL A 65 10.83 -17.00 12.21
CA VAL A 65 12.29 -17.13 12.18
C VAL A 65 12.56 -18.60 11.87
N VAL A 66 12.61 -18.94 10.58
CA VAL A 66 13.29 -20.15 10.14
C VAL A 66 14.74 -19.87 10.47
N GLN A 67 15.13 -20.36 11.65
CA GLN A 67 16.51 -20.66 11.96
C GLN A 67 17.05 -21.40 10.74
N PHE A 68 18.01 -20.79 10.06
CA PHE A 68 18.83 -21.46 9.07
C PHE A 68 19.74 -22.46 9.81
N GLN A 69 19.14 -23.50 10.37
CA GLN A 69 19.74 -24.69 10.95
C GLN A 69 18.69 -25.80 10.93
N GLY A 70 18.40 -26.33 9.75
CA GLY A 70 17.60 -27.55 9.58
C GLY A 70 16.47 -27.43 8.57
N GLN A 71 16.78 -27.22 7.29
CA GLN A 71 15.83 -27.42 6.20
C GLN A 71 16.55 -27.54 4.85
N ASP A 72 17.40 -28.56 4.71
CA ASP A 72 18.17 -28.76 3.48
C ASP A 72 17.27 -28.98 2.24
N GLU A 73 16.06 -29.53 2.42
CA GLU A 73 15.12 -29.82 1.32
C GLU A 73 14.41 -28.57 0.78
N GLU A 74 13.93 -27.66 1.65
CA GLU A 74 13.24 -26.43 1.19
C GLU A 74 14.18 -25.48 0.43
N ASP A 75 15.46 -25.48 0.80
CA ASP A 75 16.48 -24.72 0.10
C ASP A 75 16.79 -25.32 -1.28
N GLU A 76 16.70 -26.65 -1.46
CA GLU A 76 16.89 -27.30 -2.76
C GLU A 76 15.76 -26.97 -3.74
N GLU A 77 14.50 -27.03 -3.30
CA GLU A 77 13.34 -26.62 -4.11
C GLU A 77 13.45 -25.15 -4.55
N LEU A 78 13.84 -24.27 -3.62
CA LEU A 78 14.07 -22.85 -3.89
C LEU A 78 15.19 -22.65 -4.93
N VAL A 79 16.32 -23.34 -4.77
CA VAL A 79 17.43 -23.27 -5.71
C VAL A 79 17.02 -23.77 -7.09
N ALA A 80 16.28 -24.88 -7.19
CA ALA A 80 15.83 -25.44 -8.45
C ALA A 80 14.88 -24.49 -9.21
N VAL A 81 13.87 -23.94 -8.54
CA VAL A 81 12.91 -23.01 -9.15
C VAL A 81 13.60 -21.70 -9.56
N ILE A 82 14.47 -21.16 -8.72
CA ILE A 82 15.22 -19.93 -9.03
C ILE A 82 16.17 -20.18 -10.21
N ALA A 83 16.93 -21.27 -10.21
CA ALA A 83 17.84 -21.61 -11.30
C ALA A 83 17.09 -21.81 -12.62
N ALA A 84 15.96 -22.52 -12.61
CA ALA A 84 15.11 -22.71 -13.78
C ALA A 84 14.56 -21.38 -14.31
N ALA A 85 14.06 -20.51 -13.44
CA ALA A 85 13.52 -19.21 -13.83
C ALA A 85 14.60 -18.29 -14.43
N VAL A 86 15.80 -18.26 -13.85
CA VAL A 86 16.93 -17.47 -14.36
C VAL A 86 17.46 -18.06 -15.67
N ALA A 87 17.60 -19.37 -15.78
CA ALA A 87 17.98 -20.07 -17.00
C ALA A 87 17.03 -19.74 -18.16
N ALA A 88 15.71 -19.81 -17.91
CA ALA A 88 14.69 -19.44 -18.88
C ALA A 88 14.74 -17.94 -19.25
N SER A 89 14.94 -17.05 -18.28
CA SER A 89 14.99 -15.59 -18.52
C SER A 89 16.21 -15.18 -19.36
N LEU A 90 17.35 -15.82 -19.12
CA LEU A 90 18.62 -15.51 -19.79
C LEU A 90 18.89 -16.40 -21.01
N HIS A 91 17.97 -17.29 -21.37
CA HIS A 91 18.14 -18.29 -22.44
C HIS A 91 19.45 -19.07 -22.32
N ARG A 92 19.81 -19.44 -21.09
CA ARG A 92 21.03 -20.19 -20.75
C ARG A 92 20.67 -21.56 -20.19
N SER A 93 21.58 -22.51 -20.32
CA SER A 93 21.41 -23.82 -19.69
C SER A 93 21.55 -23.72 -18.17
N THR A 94 20.88 -24.60 -17.43
CA THR A 94 20.93 -24.64 -15.95
C THR A 94 22.33 -24.92 -15.41
N HIS A 95 23.18 -25.60 -16.19
CA HIS A 95 24.57 -25.92 -15.80
C HIS A 95 25.50 -24.70 -15.79
N ASP A 96 25.12 -23.60 -16.46
CA ASP A 96 25.92 -22.36 -16.54
C ASP A 96 25.68 -21.43 -15.34
N ILE A 97 24.73 -21.75 -14.45
CA ILE A 97 24.27 -20.87 -13.36
C ILE A 97 24.53 -21.53 -12.01
N VAL A 98 25.19 -20.79 -11.09
CA VAL A 98 25.50 -21.26 -9.73
C VAL A 98 24.93 -20.30 -8.70
N VAL A 99 24.05 -20.81 -7.82
CA VAL A 99 23.46 -20.04 -6.71
C VAL A 99 24.37 -20.14 -5.49
N ARG A 100 24.90 -19.01 -5.02
CA ARG A 100 25.83 -18.97 -3.87
C ARG A 100 25.18 -18.63 -2.54
N SER A 101 24.16 -17.78 -2.55
CA SER A 101 23.45 -17.35 -1.34
C SER A 101 22.08 -16.81 -1.71
N ILE A 102 21.07 -17.21 -0.96
CA ILE A 102 19.72 -16.67 -1.06
C ILE A 102 19.47 -15.83 0.19
N ARG A 103 19.14 -14.55 0.01
CA ARG A 103 18.76 -13.65 1.11
C ARG A 103 17.40 -13.04 0.82
N ARG A 104 16.44 -13.30 1.70
CA ARG A 104 15.10 -12.71 1.62
C ARG A 104 15.18 -11.26 2.11
N VAL A 105 14.69 -10.33 1.30
CA VAL A 105 14.59 -8.91 1.66
C VAL A 105 13.23 -8.67 2.32
N PRO A 106 13.14 -7.90 3.42
CA PRO A 106 11.86 -7.58 4.03
C PRO A 106 10.93 -6.87 3.04
N ALA A 107 9.65 -7.23 3.07
CA ALA A 107 8.65 -6.66 2.17
C ALA A 107 8.32 -5.22 2.57
N ILE A 108 8.94 -4.23 1.90
CA ILE A 108 8.69 -2.78 2.10
C ILE A 108 7.37 -2.33 1.43
N THR A 109 6.66 -3.23 0.75
CA THR A 109 5.44 -2.88 0.03
C THR A 109 4.26 -2.62 0.98
N PRO A 110 3.45 -1.57 0.74
CA PRO A 110 2.27 -1.29 1.56
C PRO A 110 1.20 -2.37 1.39
N VAL A 111 0.35 -2.55 2.41
CA VAL A 111 -0.65 -3.65 2.48
C VAL A 111 -1.57 -3.69 1.26
N TRP A 112 -2.03 -2.54 0.76
CA TRP A 112 -2.93 -2.48 -0.40
C TRP A 112 -2.29 -3.06 -1.69
N ASN A 113 -0.98 -2.90 -1.86
CA ASN A 113 -0.26 -3.43 -3.03
C ASN A 113 -0.13 -4.96 -2.95
N ARG A 114 -0.12 -5.53 -1.75
CA ARG A 114 -0.13 -6.99 -1.58
C ARG A 114 -1.51 -7.57 -1.86
N ILE A 115 -2.55 -6.99 -1.27
CA ILE A 115 -3.94 -7.47 -1.43
C ILE A 115 -4.40 -7.35 -2.89
N GLY A 116 -4.15 -6.23 -3.56
CA GLY A 116 -4.56 -6.07 -4.96
C GLY A 116 -3.90 -7.09 -5.91
N ARG A 117 -2.63 -7.44 -5.68
CA ARG A 117 -1.97 -8.48 -6.48
C ARG A 117 -2.53 -9.87 -6.21
N GLN A 118 -2.84 -10.19 -4.95
CA GLN A 118 -3.44 -11.48 -4.60
C GLN A 118 -4.83 -11.63 -5.22
N GLU A 119 -5.64 -10.57 -5.22
CA GLU A 119 -6.96 -10.56 -5.85
C GLU A 119 -6.89 -10.74 -7.38
N GLN A 120 -5.90 -10.13 -8.05
CA GLN A 120 -5.65 -10.34 -9.48
C GLN A 120 -5.24 -11.78 -9.82
N ILE A 121 -4.47 -12.43 -8.96
CA ILE A 121 -4.06 -13.84 -9.18
C ILE A 121 -5.23 -14.78 -8.89
N ALA A 122 -5.95 -14.56 -7.78
CA ALA A 122 -7.11 -15.37 -7.40
C ALA A 122 -8.26 -15.28 -8.41
N SER A 123 -8.45 -14.12 -9.05
CA SER A 123 -9.48 -13.96 -10.10
C SER A 123 -9.12 -14.61 -11.45
N ARG A 124 -7.89 -15.09 -11.60
CA ARG A 124 -7.38 -15.72 -12.83
C ARG A 124 -7.24 -17.24 -12.70
N LEU A 125 -7.48 -17.78 -11.51
CA LEU A 125 -7.56 -19.21 -11.20
C LEU A 125 -9.02 -19.68 -11.24
#